data_AF-A0A496V230-F1
#
_entry.id   AF-A0A496V230-F1
#
_cell.length_a   1.000
_cell.length_b   1.000
_cell.length_c   1.000
_cell.angle_alpha   90.00
_cell.angle_beta   90.00
_cell.angle_gamma   90.00
#
_symmetry.space_group_name_H-M   'P 1'
#
loop_
_entity.id
_entity.type
_entity.pdbx_description
1 polymer ?
#
loop_
_entity_poly.entity_id
_entity_poly.type
_entity_poly.pdbx_seq_one_letter_code
_entity_poly.pdbx_strand_id
1 'polypeptide(L)'
;MHYRTAYEHYRCGKIPGAYQLKTGTIIVPDELENKKAEFIVTYAQVSSSENKDNLERQSERLMPFCNAKGWQTHLNLKEIGSGLNDSRPKLNKILKEGKLTND
;
A
#
# COMPACT_ATOMS: atom_id res chain seq x y z
N MET A 1 33.24 7.66 -4.29
CA MET A 1 32.89 9.08 -4.58
C MET A 1 33.63 9.97 -3.60
N HIS A 2 34.22 11.07 -4.07
CA HIS A 2 34.84 12.08 -3.20
C HIS A 2 33.82 13.16 -2.83
N TYR A 3 33.92 13.70 -1.62
CA TYR A 3 33.09 14.81 -1.13
C TYR A 3 32.98 15.97 -2.14
N ARG A 4 34.09 16.29 -2.82
CA ARG A 4 34.17 17.35 -3.82
C ARG A 4 33.23 17.13 -5.01
N THR A 5 33.10 15.88 -5.44
CA THR A 5 32.20 15.49 -6.53
C THR A 5 30.75 15.73 -6.13
N ALA A 6 30.32 15.30 -4.93
CA ALA A 6 28.96 15.54 -4.45
C ALA A 6 28.62 17.04 -4.39
N TYR A 7 29.56 17.87 -3.97
CA TYR A 7 29.39 19.33 -3.92
C TYR A 7 29.24 19.97 -5.31
N GLU A 8 30.01 19.53 -6.30
CA GLU A 8 29.88 20.00 -7.69
C GLU A 8 28.53 19.61 -8.29
N HIS A 9 28.07 18.39 -8.02
CA HIS A 9 26.74 17.93 -8.43
C HIS A 9 25.62 18.82 -7.86
N TYR A 10 25.73 19.24 -6.60
CA TYR A 10 24.82 20.23 -6.03
C TYR A 10 24.91 21.59 -6.75
N ARG A 11 26.11 22.14 -6.92
CA ARG A 11 26.29 23.46 -7.56
C ARG A 11 25.79 23.54 -9.00
N CYS A 12 25.85 22.43 -9.75
CA CYS A 12 25.33 22.37 -11.11
C CYS A 12 23.85 21.97 -11.19
N GLY A 13 23.15 21.88 -10.05
CA GLY A 13 21.70 21.60 -10.00
C GLY A 13 21.33 20.17 -10.35
N LYS A 14 22.27 19.22 -10.30
CA LYS A 14 22.02 17.79 -10.62
C LYS A 14 21.37 17.02 -9.47
N ILE A 15 21.10 17.67 -8.33
CA ILE A 15 20.42 17.08 -7.18
C ILE A 15 19.08 17.82 -7.00
N PRO A 16 17.98 17.28 -7.55
CA PRO A 16 16.66 17.91 -7.47
C PRO A 16 16.23 18.11 -6.02
N GLY A 17 15.62 19.26 -5.72
CA GLY A 17 15.09 19.55 -4.38
C GLY A 17 16.14 19.87 -3.30
N ALA A 18 17.44 19.72 -3.58
CA ALA A 18 18.49 20.07 -2.65
C ALA A 18 18.58 21.59 -2.44
N TYR A 19 18.81 22.01 -1.20
CA TYR A 19 18.97 23.42 -0.82
C TYR A 19 20.08 23.59 0.22
N GLN A 20 20.66 24.78 0.26
CA GLN A 20 21.75 25.11 1.19
C GLN A 20 21.26 26.08 2.26
N LEU A 21 21.57 25.77 3.52
CA LEU A 21 21.31 26.64 4.66
C LEU A 21 22.31 27.80 4.70
N LYS A 22 21.98 28.86 5.43
CA LYS A 22 22.88 30.02 5.65
C LYS A 22 24.24 29.64 6.25
N THR A 23 24.31 28.48 6.90
CA THR A 23 25.53 27.92 7.52
C THR A 23 26.43 27.16 6.52
N GLY A 24 26.00 26.98 5.27
CA GLY A 24 26.75 26.26 4.24
C GLY A 24 26.43 24.77 4.12
N THR A 25 25.64 24.22 5.04
CA THR A 25 25.17 22.82 4.98
C THR A 25 24.20 22.62 3.82
N ILE A 26 24.46 21.61 2.98
CA ILE A 26 23.56 21.20 1.89
C ILE A 26 22.62 20.13 2.42
N ILE A 27 21.32 20.40 2.35
CA ILE A 27 20.25 19.46 2.66
C ILE A 27 19.75 18.89 1.35
N VAL A 28 19.90 17.57 1.19
CA VAL A 28 19.22 16.80 0.15
C VAL A 28 17.99 16.24 0.84
N PRO A 29 16.78 16.78 0.59
CA PRO A 29 15.59 16.13 1.08
C PRO A 29 15.54 14.76 0.42
N ASP A 30 15.36 13.71 1.22
CA ASP A 30 14.88 12.45 0.68
C ASP A 30 13.62 12.82 -0.11
N GLU A 31 13.55 12.43 -1.38
CA GLU A 31 12.30 12.51 -2.11
C GLU A 31 11.28 11.90 -1.17
N LEU A 32 10.32 12.71 -0.71
CA LEU A 32 9.13 12.18 -0.05
C LEU A 32 8.67 11.15 -1.05
N GLU A 33 8.94 9.86 -0.76
CA GLU A 33 8.50 8.78 -1.60
C GLU A 33 7.08 9.16 -1.91
N ASN A 34 6.79 9.35 -3.20
CA ASN A 34 5.43 9.33 -3.67
C ASN A 34 4.99 7.90 -3.35
N LYS A 35 4.66 7.65 -2.08
CA LYS A 35 4.01 6.46 -1.61
C LYS A 35 2.75 6.48 -2.43
N LYS A 36 2.78 5.72 -3.51
CA LYS A 36 1.62 5.50 -4.37
C LYS A 36 0.49 5.27 -3.40
N ALA A 37 -0.58 6.07 -3.50
CA ALA A 37 -1.70 5.94 -2.58
C ALA A 37 -2.07 4.46 -2.50
N GLU A 38 -1.78 3.83 -1.36
CA GLU A 38 -1.87 2.38 -1.21
C GLU A 38 -3.35 2.03 -1.14
N PHE A 39 -3.89 1.39 -2.17
CA PHE A 39 -5.28 0.99 -2.18
C PHE A 39 -5.41 -0.42 -1.61
N ILE A 40 -5.60 -0.48 -0.29
CA ILE A 40 -5.60 -1.72 0.48
C ILE A 40 -7.03 -2.27 0.59
N VAL A 41 -7.20 -3.55 0.29
CA VAL A 41 -8.50 -4.24 0.31
C VAL A 41 -8.40 -5.49 1.16
N THR A 42 -9.38 -5.70 2.04
CA THR A 42 -9.53 -6.95 2.79
C THR A 42 -10.51 -7.87 2.09
N TYR A 43 -10.20 -9.16 2.05
CA TYR A 43 -11.04 -10.18 1.42
C TYR A 43 -11.17 -11.40 2.33
N ALA A 44 -12.41 -11.85 2.55
CA ALA A 44 -12.71 -13.06 3.28
C ALA A 44 -13.73 -13.92 2.51
N GLN A 45 -13.55 -15.25 2.53
CA GLN A 45 -14.44 -16.20 1.89
C GLN A 45 -14.68 -17.43 2.77
N VAL A 46 -15.92 -17.94 2.80
CA VAL A 46 -16.27 -19.23 3.41
C VAL A 46 -16.92 -20.17 2.42
N SER A 47 -16.77 -21.48 2.65
CA SER A 47 -17.23 -22.55 1.75
C SER A 47 -18.73 -22.83 1.79
N SER A 48 -19.40 -22.50 2.90
CA SER A 48 -20.83 -22.74 3.14
C SER A 48 -21.48 -21.50 3.75
N SER A 49 -22.76 -21.28 3.44
CA SER A 49 -23.58 -20.23 4.04
C SER A 49 -23.83 -20.44 5.53
N GLU A 50 -23.71 -21.68 6.01
CA GLU A 50 -23.75 -22.02 7.44
C GLU A 50 -22.62 -21.33 8.22
N ASN A 51 -21.51 -21.00 7.54
CA ASN A 51 -20.35 -20.32 8.14
C ASN A 51 -20.41 -18.79 8.01
N LYS A 52 -21.58 -18.20 7.75
CA LYS A 52 -21.73 -16.74 7.56
C LYS A 52 -21.30 -15.95 8.80
N ASP A 53 -21.59 -16.43 10.01
CA ASP A 53 -21.16 -15.77 11.24
C ASP A 53 -19.64 -15.81 11.41
N ASN A 54 -19.00 -16.89 10.94
CA ASN A 54 -17.55 -16.99 10.92
C ASN A 54 -16.95 -16.02 9.89
N LEU A 55 -17.57 -15.88 8.71
CA LEU A 55 -17.17 -14.91 7.69
C LEU A 55 -17.19 -13.48 8.24
N GLU A 56 -18.23 -13.11 8.98
CA GLU A 56 -18.34 -11.77 9.57
C GLU A 56 -17.23 -11.53 10.60
N ARG A 57 -17.03 -12.46 11.53
CA ARG A 57 -15.95 -12.36 12.54
C ARG A 57 -14.56 -12.29 11.93
N GLN A 58 -14.28 -13.08 10.88
CA GLN A 58 -13.00 -13.04 10.17
C GLN A 58 -12.79 -11.68 9.51
N SER A 59 -13.82 -11.17 8.83
CA SER A 59 -13.79 -9.87 8.18
C SER A 59 -13.59 -8.71 9.18
N GLU A 60 -14.27 -8.75 10.32
CA GLU A 60 -14.09 -7.78 11.41
C GLU A 60 -12.67 -7.78 11.97
N ARG A 61 -12.02 -8.96 12.09
CA ARG A 61 -10.65 -9.08 12.59
C ARG A 61 -9.60 -8.54 11.62
N LEU A 62 -9.88 -8.52 10.32
CA LEU A 62 -8.95 -8.00 9.32
C LEU A 62 -8.75 -6.48 9.44
N MET A 63 -9.78 -5.73 9.83
CA MET A 63 -9.67 -4.26 9.96
C MET A 63 -8.68 -3.84 11.06
N PRO A 64 -8.76 -4.35 12.32
CA PRO A 64 -7.74 -4.08 13.34
C PRO A 64 -6.34 -4.52 12.94
N PHE A 65 -6.21 -5.63 12.21
CA PHE A 65 -4.91 -6.10 11.72
C PHE A 65 -4.28 -5.10 10.75
N CYS A 66 -5.05 -4.62 9.77
CA CYS A 66 -4.58 -3.59 8.84
C CYS A 66 -4.24 -2.29 9.58
N ASN A 67 -5.10 -1.83 10.49
CA ASN A 67 -4.86 -0.64 11.29
C ASN A 67 -3.57 -0.76 12.13
N ALA A 68 -3.30 -1.92 12.74
CA ALA A 68 -2.08 -2.17 13.51
C ALA A 68 -0.80 -2.16 12.65
N LYS A 69 -0.92 -2.43 11.35
CA LYS A 69 0.16 -2.33 10.36
C LYS A 69 0.35 -0.93 9.78
N GLY A 70 -0.53 0.02 10.11
CA GLY A 70 -0.55 1.36 9.51
C GLY A 70 -1.20 1.41 8.13
N TRP A 71 -1.91 0.34 7.75
CA TRP A 71 -2.60 0.22 6.47
C TRP A 71 -4.03 0.75 6.57
N GLN A 72 -4.39 1.69 5.70
CA GLN A 72 -5.76 2.17 5.59
C GLN A 72 -6.54 1.32 4.59
N THR A 73 -7.44 0.47 5.09
CA THR A 73 -8.34 -0.33 4.24
C THR A 73 -9.40 0.52 3.57
N HIS A 74 -9.51 0.41 2.24
CA HIS A 74 -10.45 1.14 1.40
C HIS A 74 -11.71 0.33 1.11
N LEU A 75 -11.59 -0.99 1.02
CA LEU A 75 -12.70 -1.90 0.78
C LEU A 75 -12.57 -3.16 1.62
N ASN A 76 -13.72 -3.68 2.05
CA ASN A 76 -13.84 -4.95 2.76
C ASN A 76 -14.81 -5.85 1.99
N LEU A 77 -14.28 -6.92 1.40
CA LEU A 77 -15.00 -7.85 0.54
C LEU A 77 -15.26 -9.16 1.29
N LYS A 78 -16.52 -9.57 1.28
CA LYS A 78 -16.99 -10.83 1.89
C LYS A 78 -17.68 -11.70 0.83
N GLU A 79 -17.31 -12.96 0.75
CA GLU A 79 -17.91 -13.93 -0.18
C GLU A 79 -18.24 -15.27 0.47
N ILE A 80 -19.27 -15.92 -0.05
CA ILE A 80 -19.61 -17.31 0.28
C ILE A 80 -19.56 -18.04 -1.05
N GLY A 81 -18.73 -19.07 -1.16
CA GLY A 81 -18.54 -19.82 -2.40
C GLY A 81 -17.89 -21.16 -2.13
N SER A 82 -18.28 -22.19 -2.87
CA SER A 82 -17.78 -23.54 -2.67
C SER A 82 -16.26 -23.59 -2.80
N GLY A 83 -15.58 -24.27 -1.88
CA GLY A 83 -14.13 -24.53 -2.00
C GLY A 83 -13.78 -25.40 -3.22
N LEU A 84 -14.77 -26.08 -3.82
CA LEU A 84 -14.63 -26.85 -5.05
C LEU A 84 -14.80 -26.00 -6.31
N ASN A 85 -15.38 -24.80 -6.21
CA ASN A 85 -15.59 -23.90 -7.33
C ASN A 85 -14.88 -22.57 -7.04
N ASP A 86 -13.72 -22.38 -7.67
CA ASP A 86 -12.80 -21.26 -7.39
C ASP A 86 -13.27 -19.92 -8.03
N SER A 87 -14.56 -19.81 -8.34
CA SER A 87 -15.14 -18.57 -8.85
C SER A 87 -15.23 -17.54 -7.72
N ARG A 88 -14.41 -16.50 -7.82
CA ARG A 88 -14.33 -15.38 -6.85
C ARG A 88 -14.76 -14.08 -7.52
N PRO A 89 -16.05 -13.87 -7.81
CA PRO A 89 -16.51 -12.78 -8.65
C PRO A 89 -16.16 -11.40 -8.09
N LYS A 90 -16.26 -11.17 -6.77
CA LYS A 90 -15.90 -9.87 -6.16
C LYS A 90 -14.40 -9.63 -6.15
N LEU A 91 -13.60 -10.65 -5.83
CA LEU A 91 -12.14 -10.54 -5.88
C LEU A 91 -11.67 -10.26 -7.32
N ASN A 92 -12.15 -11.05 -8.28
CA ASN A 92 -11.82 -10.90 -9.69
C ASN A 92 -12.24 -9.54 -10.24
N LYS A 93 -13.37 -8.99 -9.78
CA LYS A 93 -13.81 -7.65 -10.16
C LYS A 93 -12.80 -6.59 -9.72
N ILE A 94 -12.35 -6.62 -8.46
CA ILE A 94 -11.41 -5.63 -7.94
C ILE A 94 -10.02 -5.79 -8.57
N LEU A 95 -9.57 -7.01 -8.80
CA LEU A 95 -8.32 -7.27 -9.53
C LEU A 95 -8.36 -6.69 -10.95
N LYS A 96 -9.49 -6.85 -11.66
CA LYS A 96 -9.70 -6.26 -13.00
C LYS A 96 -9.77 -4.73 -12.99
N GLU A 97 -10.26 -4.12 -11.91
CA GLU A 97 -10.28 -2.66 -11.79
C GLU A 97 -8.87 -2.06 -11.67
N GLY A 98 -7.84 -2.86 -11.38
CA GLY A 98 -6.43 -2.42 -11.39
C GLY A 98 -6.10 -1.36 -10.34
N LYS A 99 -6.98 -1.16 -9.35
CA LYS A 99 -6.82 -0.15 -8.31
C LYS A 99 -5.90 -0.61 -7.19
N LEU A 100 -5.65 -1.92 -7.07
CA LEU A 100 -4.81 -2.49 -6.02
C LEU A 100 -3.35 -2.08 -6.21
N THR A 101 -2.74 -1.59 -5.14
CA THR A 101 -1.30 -1.38 -5.12
C THR A 101 -0.63 -2.75 -5.03
N ASN A 102 0.24 -3.06 -6.00
CA ASN A 102 1.08 -4.25 -5.94
C ASN A 102 2.29 -3.92 -5.06
N ASP A 103 2.57 -4.79 -4.08
CA ASP A 103 3.76 -4.75 -3.22
C ASP A 103 5.07 -4.82 -4.03
#